data_AF-A0A7C7RIX3-F1
#
_entry.id   AF-A0A7C7RIX3-F1
#
_cell.length_a   1.000
_cell.length_b   1.000
_cell.length_c   1.000
_cell.angle_alpha   90.00
_cell.angle_beta   90.00
_cell.angle_gamma   90.00
#
_symmetry.space_group_name_H-M   'P 1'
#
loop_
_entity.id
_entity.type
_entity.pdbx_description
1 polymer ?
#
loop_
_entity_poly.entity_id
_entity_poly.type
_entity_poly.pdbx_seq_one_letter_code
_entity_poly.pdbx_strand_id
1 'polypeptide(L)'
;MYRVKIRGIYSTALTQLLMNEGFRIVQPSAVIRERFNFQNHAEFLKPPDLNIRDRMDRQGVYVTGSLDSLNLLASVLRATFDDVVIRRTPFTSQIILGPYQEEHANLNVPLRKGGEPSLNIEFPGLSKRKLDSIRRTVRPTLKGHHYYKACGGRIAALVEMAEK
;
A
#
# COMPACT_ATOMS: atom_id res chain seq x y z
N MET A 1 -15.08 -7.48 3.98
CA MET A 1 -14.77 -6.26 3.20
C MET A 1 -13.76 -5.43 3.98
N TYR A 2 -12.58 -5.13 3.42
CA TYR A 2 -11.52 -4.40 4.13
C TYR A 2 -11.48 -2.93 3.74
N ARG A 3 -11.15 -2.08 4.73
CA ARG A 3 -10.93 -0.65 4.55
C ARG A 3 -9.46 -0.40 4.25
N VAL A 4 -9.18 0.34 3.18
CA VAL A 4 -7.82 0.64 2.74
C VAL A 4 -7.55 2.13 2.69
N LYS A 5 -6.42 2.53 3.26
CA LYS A 5 -5.82 3.85 3.09
C LYS A 5 -4.65 3.73 2.14
N ILE A 6 -4.61 4.60 1.13
CA ILE A 6 -3.56 4.58 0.10
C ILE A 6 -2.90 5.96 0.04
N ARG A 7 -1.57 5.96 -0.02
CA ARG A 7 -0.73 7.14 -0.24
C ARG A 7 0.37 6.82 -1.23
N GLY A 8 0.80 7.85 -1.96
CA GLY A 8 1.95 7.75 -2.86
C GLY A 8 1.63 7.77 -4.34
N ILE A 9 2.65 7.50 -5.16
CA ILE A 9 2.61 7.66 -6.62
C ILE A 9 1.60 6.72 -7.27
N TYR A 10 1.41 5.52 -6.70
CA TYR A 10 0.50 4.50 -7.23
C TYR A 10 -0.95 4.70 -6.77
N SER A 11 -1.23 5.74 -5.96
CA SER A 11 -2.50 5.89 -5.25
C SER A 11 -3.73 5.86 -6.15
N THR A 12 -3.74 6.62 -7.24
CA THR A 12 -4.92 6.68 -8.14
C THR A 12 -5.20 5.34 -8.81
N ALA A 13 -4.18 4.66 -9.32
CA ALA A 13 -4.35 3.36 -9.97
C ALA A 13 -4.79 2.29 -8.96
N LEU A 14 -4.16 2.26 -7.79
CA LEU A 14 -4.52 1.30 -6.73
C LEU A 14 -5.91 1.59 -6.14
N THR A 15 -6.33 2.85 -6.04
CA THR A 15 -7.70 3.19 -5.64
C THR A 15 -8.71 2.59 -6.61
N GLN A 16 -8.54 2.79 -7.92
CA GLN A 16 -9.45 2.23 -8.93
C GLN A 16 -9.45 0.70 -8.89
N LEU A 17 -8.27 0.07 -8.84
CA LEU A 17 -8.14 -1.38 -8.79
C LEU A 17 -8.86 -1.96 -7.57
N LEU A 18 -8.55 -1.45 -6.39
CA LEU A 18 -9.08 -2.03 -5.15
C LEU A 18 -10.57 -1.76 -4.97
N MET A 19 -11.10 -0.65 -5.50
CA MET A 19 -12.55 -0.42 -5.54
C MET A 19 -13.27 -1.46 -6.40
N ASN A 20 -12.73 -1.81 -7.57
CA ASN A 20 -13.31 -2.84 -8.44
C ASN A 20 -13.31 -4.22 -7.77
N GLU A 21 -12.34 -4.48 -6.90
CA GLU A 21 -12.19 -5.72 -6.13
C GLU A 21 -12.94 -5.66 -4.77
N GLY A 22 -13.80 -4.66 -4.56
CA GLY A 22 -14.68 -4.57 -3.40
C GLY A 22 -14.03 -4.05 -2.11
N PHE A 23 -12.84 -3.46 -2.16
CA PHE A 23 -12.27 -2.76 -1.00
C PHE A 23 -12.94 -1.40 -0.79
N ARG A 24 -13.05 -0.99 0.48
CA ARG A 24 -13.59 0.33 0.83
C ARG A 24 -12.46 1.32 1.06
N ILE A 25 -12.44 2.42 0.32
CA ILE A 25 -11.42 3.46 0.46
C ILE A 25 -11.74 4.35 1.66
N VAL A 26 -10.80 4.47 2.60
CA VAL A 26 -10.91 5.34 3.77
C VAL A 26 -9.76 6.35 3.81
N GLN A 27 -9.99 7.47 4.47
CA GLN A 27 -9.00 8.56 4.59
C GLN A 27 -8.37 9.00 3.24
N PRO A 28 -9.14 9.13 2.13
CA PRO A 28 -8.60 9.56 0.83
C PRO A 28 -7.96 10.95 0.92
N SER A 29 -6.92 11.19 0.12
CA SER A 29 -6.35 12.55 -0.01
C SER A 29 -7.33 13.46 -0.76
N ALA A 30 -7.16 14.79 -0.68
CA ALA A 30 -8.00 15.73 -1.42
C ALA A 30 -8.07 15.40 -2.93
N VAL A 31 -6.92 15.09 -3.54
CA VAL A 31 -6.80 14.70 -4.95
C VAL A 31 -7.59 13.43 -5.27
N ILE A 32 -7.55 12.42 -4.38
CA ILE A 32 -8.30 11.17 -4.59
C ILE A 32 -9.81 11.40 -4.35
N ARG A 33 -10.18 12.27 -3.40
CA ARG A 33 -11.59 12.65 -3.18
C ARG A 33 -12.20 13.27 -4.43
N GLU A 34 -11.49 14.21 -5.03
CA GLU A 34 -11.91 14.89 -6.25
C GLU A 34 -12.02 13.91 -7.43
N ARG A 35 -10.97 13.12 -7.70
CA ARG A 35 -10.93 12.19 -8.85
C ARG A 35 -12.03 11.13 -8.84
N PHE A 36 -12.44 10.67 -7.65
CA PHE A 36 -13.40 9.59 -7.48
C PHE A 36 -14.75 10.05 -6.92
N ASN A 37 -14.98 11.37 -6.82
CA ASN A 37 -16.21 11.97 -6.29
C ASN A 37 -16.66 11.38 -4.93
N PHE A 38 -15.72 11.19 -4.00
CA PHE A 38 -16.04 10.69 -2.66
C PHE A 38 -16.81 11.74 -1.84
N GLN A 39 -18.12 11.56 -1.70
CA GLN A 39 -19.00 12.49 -0.96
C GLN A 39 -19.15 12.12 0.53
N ASN A 40 -18.91 10.86 0.90
CA ASN A 40 -19.19 10.36 2.25
C ASN A 40 -18.04 10.66 3.23
N HIS A 41 -18.21 11.75 4.00
CA HIS A 41 -17.22 12.22 4.97
C HIS A 41 -17.06 11.29 6.18
N ALA A 42 -18.06 10.45 6.49
CA ALA A 42 -17.98 9.51 7.61
C ALA A 42 -16.89 8.45 7.41
N GLU A 43 -16.59 8.07 6.16
CA GLU A 43 -15.50 7.14 5.84
C GLU A 43 -14.11 7.76 6.03
N PHE A 44 -14.00 9.08 6.19
CA PHE A 44 -12.72 9.76 6.38
C PHE A 44 -12.20 9.65 7.82
N LEU A 45 -13.08 9.32 8.77
CA LEU A 45 -12.73 9.16 10.18
C LEU A 45 -12.51 7.70 10.58
N LYS A 46 -12.90 6.74 9.74
CA LYS A 46 -12.75 5.31 10.06
C LYS A 46 -11.28 4.87 9.98
N PRO A 47 -10.82 4.01 10.92
CA PRO A 47 -9.49 3.44 10.86
C PRO A 47 -9.38 2.46 9.66
N PRO A 48 -8.23 2.45 8.95
CA PRO A 48 -7.98 1.49 7.89
C PRO A 48 -7.61 0.11 8.46
N ASP A 49 -8.02 -0.95 7.76
CA ASP A 49 -7.55 -2.31 8.00
C ASP A 49 -6.24 -2.60 7.21
N LEU A 50 -6.04 -1.87 6.11
CA LEU A 50 -4.85 -1.89 5.25
C LEU A 50 -4.31 -0.49 5.03
N ASN A 51 -3.00 -0.32 5.21
CA ASN A 51 -2.29 0.93 4.91
C ASN A 51 -1.24 0.69 3.84
N ILE A 52 -1.42 1.31 2.67
CA ILE A 52 -0.53 1.22 1.51
C ILE A 52 0.21 2.54 1.36
N ARG A 53 1.55 2.48 1.34
CA ARG A 53 2.43 3.63 1.13
C ARG A 53 3.55 3.29 0.16
N ASP A 54 4.13 4.29 -0.49
CA ASP A 54 5.27 4.07 -1.38
C ASP A 54 6.47 3.48 -0.62
N ARG A 55 7.24 2.65 -1.34
CA ARG A 55 8.61 2.31 -0.93
C ARG A 55 9.53 3.52 -1.07
N MET A 56 10.64 3.51 -0.33
CA MET A 56 11.69 4.53 -0.39
C MET A 56 12.26 4.72 -1.80
N ASP A 57 12.45 3.62 -2.53
CA ASP A 57 12.92 3.58 -3.92
C ASP A 57 11.84 3.92 -4.95
N ARG A 58 10.58 4.08 -4.52
CA ARG A 58 9.39 4.34 -5.35
C ARG A 58 9.09 3.26 -6.40
N GLN A 59 9.76 2.11 -6.33
CA GLN A 59 9.57 0.99 -7.28
C GLN A 59 8.40 0.09 -6.90
N GLY A 60 7.67 0.42 -5.85
CA GLY A 60 6.47 -0.28 -5.41
C GLY A 60 5.94 0.29 -4.11
N VAL A 61 5.29 -0.55 -3.32
CA VAL A 61 4.58 -0.13 -2.10
C VAL A 61 4.89 -1.04 -0.91
N TYR A 62 4.87 -0.45 0.29
CA TYR A 62 4.85 -1.16 1.55
C TYR A 62 3.44 -1.17 2.10
N VAL A 63 2.99 -2.33 2.57
CA VAL A 63 1.62 -2.52 3.05
C VAL A 63 1.62 -3.12 4.44
N THR A 64 0.89 -2.52 5.38
CA THR A 64 0.61 -3.10 6.70
C THR A 64 -0.88 -3.33 6.89
N GLY A 65 -1.24 -4.31 7.71
CA GLY A 65 -2.64 -4.62 8.01
C GLY A 65 -2.79 -5.97 8.69
N SER A 66 -4.04 -6.43 8.82
CA SER A 66 -4.31 -7.80 9.29
C SER A 66 -3.85 -8.83 8.28
N LEU A 67 -3.50 -10.04 8.75
CA LEU A 67 -3.00 -11.11 7.88
C LEU A 67 -3.97 -11.46 6.75
N ASP A 68 -5.27 -11.52 7.04
CA ASP A 68 -6.31 -11.83 6.05
C ASP A 68 -6.41 -10.74 4.97
N SER A 69 -6.35 -9.48 5.39
CA SER A 69 -6.40 -8.35 4.45
C SER A 69 -5.18 -8.32 3.52
N LEU A 70 -3.99 -8.65 4.04
CA LEU A 70 -2.76 -8.76 3.27
C LEU A 70 -2.82 -9.96 2.30
N ASN A 71 -3.38 -11.09 2.73
CA ASN A 71 -3.56 -12.27 1.89
C ASN A 71 -4.51 -11.99 0.72
N LEU A 72 -5.64 -11.32 0.99
CA LEU A 72 -6.58 -10.92 -0.04
C LEU A 72 -5.93 -9.96 -1.04
N LEU A 73 -5.24 -8.92 -0.55
CA LEU A 73 -4.52 -7.98 -1.40
C LEU A 73 -3.48 -8.69 -2.28
N ALA A 74 -2.67 -9.59 -1.69
CA ALA A 74 -1.67 -10.33 -2.45
C ALA A 74 -2.30 -11.19 -3.56
N SER A 75 -3.46 -11.79 -3.29
CA SER A 75 -4.20 -12.59 -4.28
C SER A 75 -4.71 -11.73 -5.43
N VAL A 76 -5.32 -10.57 -5.12
CA VAL A 76 -5.77 -9.59 -6.11
C VAL A 76 -4.60 -9.11 -7.00
N LEU A 77 -3.48 -8.74 -6.39
CA LEU A 77 -2.32 -8.23 -7.14
C LEU A 77 -1.73 -9.31 -8.05
N ARG A 78 -1.60 -10.55 -7.57
CA ARG A 78 -1.11 -11.68 -8.39
C ARG A 78 -2.04 -12.03 -9.55
N ALA A 79 -3.35 -11.90 -9.36
CA ALA A 79 -4.32 -12.10 -10.44
C ALA A 79 -4.31 -10.95 -11.47
N THR A 80 -3.93 -9.74 -11.05
CA THR A 80 -3.97 -8.54 -11.90
C THR A 80 -2.68 -8.29 -12.68
N PHE A 81 -1.53 -8.68 -12.11
CA PHE A 81 -0.21 -8.31 -12.61
C PHE A 81 0.68 -9.52 -12.87
N ASP A 82 1.22 -9.59 -14.09
CA ASP A 82 2.04 -10.73 -14.55
C ASP A 82 3.40 -10.82 -13.86
N ASP A 83 4.00 -9.68 -13.51
CA ASP A 83 5.38 -9.59 -13.00
C ASP A 83 5.49 -8.99 -11.59
N VAL A 84 4.39 -8.92 -10.83
CA VAL A 84 4.42 -8.35 -9.47
C VAL A 84 5.27 -9.21 -8.53
N VAL A 85 6.16 -8.57 -7.77
CA VAL A 85 6.99 -9.24 -6.76
C VAL A 85 6.46 -8.89 -5.38
N ILE A 86 6.03 -9.90 -4.62
CA ILE A 86 5.47 -9.72 -3.28
C ILE A 86 6.34 -10.47 -2.27
N ARG A 87 6.97 -9.73 -1.36
CA ARG A 87 7.79 -10.27 -0.26
C ARG A 87 7.08 -10.04 1.07
N ARG A 88 6.82 -11.11 1.81
CA ARG A 88 6.34 -11.02 3.20
C ARG A 88 7.51 -10.66 4.09
N THR A 89 7.35 -9.66 4.96
CA THR A 89 8.32 -9.48 6.04
C THR A 89 8.10 -10.59 7.07
N PRO A 90 9.14 -11.33 7.48
CA PRO A 90 9.00 -12.34 8.52
C PRO A 90 8.49 -11.66 9.79
N PHE A 91 7.27 -12.01 10.18
CA PHE A 91 6.67 -11.64 11.46
C PHE A 91 7.18 -12.64 12.48
N THR A 92 8.13 -12.24 13.32
CA THR A 92 8.46 -13.00 14.51
C THR A 92 7.41 -12.65 15.57
N SER A 93 6.36 -13.46 15.67
CA SER A 93 5.63 -13.56 16.93
C SER A 93 6.61 -14.18 17.93
N GLN A 94 7.41 -13.37 18.62
CA GLN A 94 7.97 -13.86 19.87
C GLN A 94 6.78 -14.02 20.82
N ILE A 95 6.19 -15.21 20.81
CA ILE A 95 5.61 -15.79 22.02
C ILE A 95 6.79 -15.83 22.99
N ILE A 96 6.89 -14.83 23.86
CA ILE A 96 7.67 -15.00 25.07
C ILE A 96 6.87 -16.06 25.84
N LEU A 97 7.35 -17.30 25.85
CA LEU A 97 6.97 -18.24 26.90
C LEU A 97 7.20 -17.49 28.21
N GLY A 98 6.11 -17.28 28.96
CA GLY A 98 6.13 -16.49 30.19
C GLY A 98 7.21 -16.99 31.16
N PRO A 99 7.62 -16.17 32.13
CA PRO A 99 8.76 -16.47 32.98
C PRO A 99 8.58 -17.82 33.68
N TYR A 100 9.53 -18.73 33.44
CA TYR A 100 9.89 -19.77 34.39
C TYR A 100 10.39 -19.03 35.65
N GLN A 101 9.75 -19.25 36.79
CA GLN A 101 10.18 -18.64 38.05
C GLN A 101 11.44 -19.36 38.55
N GLU A 102 12.58 -18.67 38.56
CA GLU A 102 13.61 -18.89 39.57
C GLU A 102 13.98 -17.54 40.19
N GLU A 103 14.07 -17.54 41.51
CA GLU A 103 13.86 -16.40 42.42
C GLU A 103 14.89 -15.26 42.39
N HIS A 104 15.88 -15.25 41.51
CA HIS A 104 16.99 -14.28 41.64
C HIS A 104 17.56 -13.75 40.32
N ALA A 105 16.75 -13.01 39.52
CA ALA A 105 17.27 -11.96 38.62
C ALA A 105 16.15 -11.07 38.06
N ASN A 106 16.12 -9.79 38.46
CA ASN A 106 15.29 -8.77 37.81
C ASN A 106 15.86 -8.41 36.42
N LEU A 107 15.64 -9.28 35.43
CA LEU A 107 15.88 -8.95 34.02
C LEU A 107 14.65 -8.22 33.48
N ASN A 108 14.71 -6.89 33.40
CA ASN A 108 13.80 -6.10 32.57
C ASN A 108 14.04 -6.44 31.10
N VAL A 109 13.40 -7.50 30.60
CA VAL A 109 13.43 -7.84 29.18
C VAL A 109 12.51 -6.84 28.45
N PRO A 110 13.02 -6.04 27.50
CA PRO A 110 12.18 -5.11 26.75
C PRO A 110 11.09 -5.89 26.00
N LEU A 111 9.83 -5.58 26.29
CA LEU A 111 8.69 -6.09 25.53
C LEU A 111 8.77 -5.51 24.11
N ARG A 112 9.41 -6.22 23.18
CA ARG A 112 9.43 -5.83 21.76
C ARG A 112 8.01 -6.01 21.23
N LYS A 113 7.30 -4.91 20.96
CA LYS A 113 6.09 -4.94 20.11
C LYS A 113 6.47 -5.69 18.84
N GLY A 114 5.90 -6.88 18.64
CA GLY A 114 6.00 -7.60 17.37
C GLY A 114 5.61 -6.65 16.25
N GLY A 115 6.44 -6.52 15.21
CA GLY A 115 6.16 -5.60 14.12
C GLY A 115 4.85 -5.99 13.43
N GLU A 116 4.01 -5.04 13.03
CA GLU A 116 2.76 -5.38 12.35
C GLU A 116 3.03 -6.24 11.09
N PRO A 117 2.22 -7.28 10.81
CA PRO A 117 2.32 -8.02 9.56
C PRO A 117 2.36 -7.09 8.35
N SER A 118 3.27 -7.36 7.42
CA SER A 118 3.48 -6.46 6.29
C SER A 118 3.91 -7.17 5.00
N LEU A 119 3.65 -6.49 3.89
CA LEU A 119 4.11 -6.87 2.56
C LEU A 119 4.99 -5.76 1.98
N ASN A 120 6.12 -6.17 1.41
CA ASN A 120 6.93 -5.36 0.54
C ASN A 120 6.66 -5.78 -0.91
N ILE A 121 5.98 -4.92 -1.66
CA ILE A 121 5.52 -5.17 -3.02
C ILE A 121 6.35 -4.32 -3.98
N GLU A 122 6.81 -4.92 -5.07
CA GLU A 122 7.47 -4.25 -6.18
C GLU A 122 6.60 -4.35 -7.43
N PHE A 123 6.57 -3.27 -8.21
CA PHE A 123 5.90 -3.25 -9.50
C PHE A 123 6.97 -3.10 -10.60
N PRO A 124 7.36 -4.18 -11.27
CA PRO A 124 8.27 -4.08 -12.41
C PRO A 124 7.57 -3.52 -13.65
N GLY A 125 8.23 -3.61 -14.81
CA GLY A 125 7.85 -2.88 -16.02
C GLY A 125 6.42 -3.16 -16.51
N LEU A 126 5.97 -4.42 -16.53
CA LEU A 126 4.62 -4.77 -16.98
C LEU A 126 3.57 -4.26 -15.98
N SER A 127 3.81 -4.49 -14.68
CA SER A 127 2.96 -4.00 -13.60
C SER A 127 2.77 -2.48 -13.66
N LYS A 128 3.85 -1.70 -13.84
CA LYS A 128 3.75 -0.23 -13.97
C LYS A 128 2.94 0.19 -15.18
N ARG A 129 3.10 -0.47 -16.33
CA ARG A 129 2.30 -0.19 -17.54
C ARG A 129 0.82 -0.53 -17.34
N LYS A 130 0.52 -1.62 -16.63
CA LYS A 130 -0.85 -1.99 -16.28
C LYS A 130 -1.46 -0.97 -15.32
N LEU A 131 -0.71 -0.51 -14.31
CA LEU A 131 -1.12 0.57 -13.40
C LEU A 131 -1.34 1.90 -14.13
N ASP A 132 -0.51 2.25 -15.12
CA ASP A 132 -0.75 3.42 -16.00
C ASP A 132 -2.07 3.28 -16.77
N SER A 133 -2.36 2.07 -17.26
CA SER A 133 -3.60 1.79 -18.01
C SER A 133 -4.83 1.90 -17.12
N ILE A 134 -4.76 1.39 -15.88
CA ILE A 134 -5.82 1.55 -14.86
C ILE A 134 -5.98 3.02 -14.49
N ARG A 135 -4.88 3.75 -14.30
CA ARG A 135 -4.91 5.20 -14.00
C ARG A 135 -5.62 5.98 -15.10
N ARG A 136 -5.42 5.60 -16.37
CA ARG A 136 -6.03 6.26 -17.53
C ARG A 136 -7.54 6.16 -17.56
N THR A 137 -8.16 5.16 -16.92
CA THR A 137 -9.62 5.06 -16.84
C THR A 137 -10.22 6.12 -15.91
N VAL A 138 -9.41 6.74 -15.05
CA VAL A 138 -9.85 7.74 -14.07
C VAL A 138 -9.50 9.16 -14.53
N ARG A 139 -8.31 9.37 -15.07
CA ARG A 139 -7.86 10.69 -15.55
C ARG A 139 -6.87 10.53 -16.71
N PRO A 140 -6.85 11.46 -17.70
CA PRO A 140 -5.77 11.54 -18.67
C PRO A 140 -4.39 11.50 -18.00
N THR A 141 -3.50 10.65 -18.52
CA THR A 141 -2.17 10.41 -17.94
C THR A 141 -1.17 10.03 -19.03
N LEU A 142 0.07 10.47 -18.87
CA LEU A 142 1.17 10.18 -19.77
C LEU A 142 1.47 8.68 -19.83
N LYS A 143 1.94 8.22 -20.99
CA LYS A 143 2.47 6.86 -21.13
C LYS A 143 3.76 6.75 -20.30
N GLY A 144 3.89 5.69 -19.49
CA GLY A 144 5.06 5.50 -18.64
C GLY A 144 5.04 6.37 -17.38
N HIS A 145 3.89 6.92 -16.98
CA HIS A 145 3.74 7.79 -15.81
C HIS A 145 4.42 7.21 -14.57
N HIS A 146 4.10 5.97 -14.17
CA HIS A 146 4.70 5.36 -12.98
C HIS A 146 6.21 5.13 -13.14
N TYR A 147 6.70 4.81 -14.34
CA TYR A 147 8.14 4.66 -14.59
C TYR A 147 8.87 5.97 -14.32
N TYR A 148 8.42 7.06 -14.93
CA TYR A 148 9.05 8.38 -14.77
C TYR A 148 8.86 8.97 -13.37
N LYS A 149 7.70 8.76 -12.74
CA LYS A 149 7.47 9.16 -11.33
C LYS A 149 8.39 8.42 -10.36
N ALA A 150 8.66 7.14 -10.62
CA ALA A 150 9.54 6.33 -9.79
C ALA A 150 11.02 6.76 -9.88
N CYS A 151 11.46 7.35 -11.00
CA CYS A 151 12.81 7.93 -11.12
C CYS A 151 13.08 9.07 -10.12
N GLY A 152 12.03 9.75 -9.65
CA GLY A 152 12.15 10.85 -8.71
C GLY A 152 12.82 12.10 -9.28
N GLY A 153 13.22 13.01 -8.37
CA GLY A 153 13.92 14.25 -8.70
C GLY A 153 13.25 15.09 -9.80
N ARG A 154 14.07 15.60 -10.72
CA ARG A 154 13.64 16.46 -11.83
C ARG A 154 12.67 15.74 -12.77
N ILE A 155 12.89 14.45 -13.06
CA ILE A 155 12.03 13.68 -13.98
C ILE A 155 10.61 13.58 -13.42
N ALA A 156 10.46 13.23 -12.14
CA ALA A 156 9.14 13.12 -11.52
C ALA A 156 8.40 14.46 -11.43
N ALA A 157 9.13 15.59 -11.33
CA ALA A 157 8.56 16.93 -11.35
C ALA A 157 8.03 17.32 -12.75
N LEU A 158 8.78 16.99 -13.80
CA LEU A 158 8.34 17.24 -15.19
C LEU A 158 7.04 16.49 -15.52
N VAL A 159 6.87 15.27 -15.02
CA VAL A 159 5.62 14.51 -15.18
C VAL A 159 4.44 15.23 -14.52
N GLU A 160 4.64 15.78 -13.31
CA GLU A 160 3.58 16.53 -12.63
C GLU A 160 3.21 17.81 -13.36
N MET A 161 4.18 18.50 -13.95
CA MET A 161 3.93 19.68 -14.76
C MET A 161 3.14 19.37 -16.03
N ALA A 162 3.43 18.22 -16.66
CA ALA A 162 2.77 17.80 -17.90
C ALA A 162 1.36 17.24 -17.70
N GLU A 163 1.00 16.79 -16.48
CA GLU A 163 -0.34 16.26 -16.14
C GLU A 163 -1.20 17.23 -15.32
N LYS A 164 -0.79 18.50 -15.20
CA LYS A 164 -1.59 19.51 -14.50
C LYS A 164 -2.83 19.87 -15.29
#